data_AF-A0A157STA5-F1
#
_entry.id   AF-A0A157STA5-F1
#
_cell.length_a   1.000
_cell.length_b   1.000
_cell.length_c   1.000
_cell.angle_alpha   90.00
_cell.angle_beta   90.00
_cell.angle_gamma   90.00
#
_symmetry.space_group_name_H-M   'P 1'
#
loop_
_entity.id
_entity.type
_entity.pdbx_description
1 polymer ?
#
loop_
_entity_poly.entity_id
_entity_poly.type
_entity_poly.pdbx_seq_one_letter_code
_entity_poly.pdbx_strand_id
1 'polypeptide(L)'
;MPTVRLFTPDAHATWLLAALDPADGDTAWGLFDLGIGMPGLGHVKLSDLASIVGPRKQPVMRDRHFQPVRLLSEYLRLAEENGSITD
;
A
#
# COMPACT_ATOMS: atom_id res chain seq x y z
N MET A 1 3.59 8.25 10.22
CA MET A 1 3.07 8.64 8.87
C MET A 1 3.45 7.56 7.89
N PRO A 2 2.67 7.30 6.83
CA PRO A 2 3.16 6.46 5.73
C PRO A 2 4.38 7.12 5.07
N THR A 3 5.33 6.32 4.62
CA THR A 3 6.58 6.77 4.00
C THR A 3 6.71 6.31 2.55
N VAL A 4 6.10 5.16 2.23
CA VAL A 4 6.15 4.57 0.89
C VAL A 4 4.75 4.30 0.40
N ARG A 5 4.47 4.70 -0.84
CA ARG A 5 3.31 4.25 -1.60
C ARG A 5 3.75 3.27 -2.68
N LEU A 6 3.16 2.08 -2.67
CA LEU A 6 3.29 1.07 -3.71
C LEU A 6 1.93 0.88 -4.37
N PHE A 7 1.92 0.56 -5.67
CA PHE A 7 0.68 0.32 -6.41
C PHE A 7 0.90 -0.63 -7.58
N THR A 8 -0.14 -1.33 -8.00
CA THR A 8 -0.17 -2.02 -9.29
C THR A 8 -0.61 -1.02 -10.37
N PRO A 9 0.12 -0.80 -11.47
CA PRO A 9 -0.28 0.19 -12.48
C PRO A 9 -1.35 -0.31 -13.46
N ASP A 10 -1.57 -1.62 -13.48
CA ASP A 10 -2.54 -2.32 -14.31
C ASP A 10 -3.62 -3.08 -13.50
N ALA A 11 -3.67 -2.83 -12.19
CA ALA A 11 -4.72 -3.28 -11.29
C ALA A 11 -4.97 -2.19 -10.23
N HIS A 12 -5.98 -2.36 -9.38
CA HIS A 12 -6.41 -1.32 -8.44
C HIS A 12 -5.81 -1.46 -7.03
N ALA A 13 -4.74 -2.25 -6.87
CA ALA A 13 -4.13 -2.47 -5.56
C ALA A 13 -3.14 -1.35 -5.19
N THR A 14 -3.24 -0.87 -3.96
CA THR A 14 -2.40 0.18 -3.37
C THR A 14 -1.98 -0.19 -1.95
N TRP A 15 -0.74 0.13 -1.60
CA TRP A 15 -0.20 -0.03 -0.25
C TRP A 15 0.45 1.26 0.22
N LEU A 16 0.11 1.71 1.43
CA LEU A 16 0.77 2.80 2.15
C LEU A 16 1.53 2.24 3.35
N LEU A 17 2.85 2.15 3.24
CA LEU A 17 3.71 1.51 4.25
C LEU A 17 4.28 2.56 5.21
N ALA A 18 4.23 2.29 6.51
CA ALA A 18 4.65 3.22 7.56
C ALA A 18 5.81 2.72 8.43
N ALA A 19 6.06 1.41 8.48
CA ALA A 19 7.19 0.84 9.20
C ALA A 19 7.69 -0.43 8.50
N LEU A 20 8.99 -0.70 8.63
CA LEU A 20 9.64 -1.93 8.20
C LEU A 20 10.22 -2.60 9.44
N ASP A 21 9.98 -3.89 9.61
CA ASP A 21 10.56 -4.68 10.69
C ASP A 21 12.09 -4.75 10.50
N PRO A 22 12.89 -4.21 11.45
CA PRO A 22 14.34 -4.24 11.31
C PRO A 22 14.94 -5.64 11.49
N ALA A 23 14.19 -6.61 12.02
CA ALA A 23 14.68 -7.97 12.24
C ALA A 23 14.87 -8.74 10.93
N ASP A 24 13.96 -8.54 9.96
CA ASP A 24 14.00 -9.22 8.67
C ASP A 24 14.22 -8.28 7.47
N GLY A 25 13.98 -6.97 7.63
CA GLY A 25 14.10 -5.99 6.55
C GLY A 25 13.11 -6.21 5.40
N ASP A 26 12.03 -6.95 5.64
CA ASP A 26 11.10 -7.44 4.62
C ASP A 26 9.63 -7.27 5.04
N THR A 27 9.29 -7.54 6.31
CA THR A 27 7.93 -7.38 6.82
C THR A 27 7.63 -5.92 7.09
N ALA A 28 6.70 -5.33 6.35
CA ALA A 28 6.27 -3.95 6.50
C ALA A 28 4.86 -3.85 7.09
N TRP A 29 4.64 -2.87 7.97
CA TRP A 29 3.32 -2.49 8.47
C TRP A 29 2.75 -1.33 7.65
N GLY A 30 1.48 -1.43 7.28
CA GLY A 30 0.82 -0.40 6.47
C GLY A 30 -0.67 -0.58 6.29
N LEU A 31 -1.23 0.34 5.51
CA LEU A 31 -2.59 0.28 4.99
C LEU A 31 -2.55 -0.37 3.60
N PHE A 32 -3.42 -1.33 3.37
CA PHE A 32 -3.59 -2.01 2.09
C PHE A 32 -5.01 -1.78 1.57
N ASP A 33 -5.12 -1.64 0.26
CA ASP A 33 -6.38 -1.63 -0.47
C ASP A 33 -6.17 -2.44 -1.75
N LEU A 34 -6.92 -3.52 -1.90
CA LEU A 34 -6.80 -4.43 -3.04
C LEU A 34 -7.76 -4.08 -4.18
N GLY A 35 -8.45 -2.93 -4.10
CA GLY A 35 -9.41 -2.48 -5.10
C GLY A 35 -10.74 -3.23 -5.06
N ILE A 36 -11.08 -3.82 -3.90
CA ILE A 36 -12.30 -4.62 -3.69
C ILE A 36 -13.26 -4.01 -2.65
N GLY A 37 -13.05 -2.76 -2.24
CA GLY A 37 -13.92 -2.09 -1.27
C GLY A 37 -13.60 -2.38 0.20
N MET A 38 -12.42 -2.94 0.50
CA MET A 38 -12.05 -3.42 1.84
C MET A 38 -10.63 -2.99 2.22
N PRO A 39 -10.38 -1.68 2.42
CA PRO A 39 -9.09 -1.21 2.92
C PRO A 39 -8.88 -1.65 4.37
N GLY A 40 -7.63 -1.92 4.74
CA GLY A 40 -7.31 -2.37 6.10
C GLY A 40 -5.85 -2.19 6.50
N LEU A 41 -5.59 -2.25 7.80
CA LEU A 41 -4.23 -2.22 8.34
C LEU A 41 -3.68 -3.63 8.53
N GLY A 42 -2.40 -3.82 8.23
CA GLY A 42 -1.76 -5.12 8.39
C GLY A 42 -0.28 -5.13 8.05
N HIS A 43 0.28 -6.33 8.15
CA HIS A 43 1.65 -6.61 7.75
C HIS A 43 1.68 -7.23 6.36
N VAL A 44 2.71 -6.92 5.59
CA VAL A 44 2.98 -7.50 4.27
C VAL A 44 4.48 -7.60 4.05
N LYS A 45 4.94 -8.65 3.37
CA LYS A 45 6.34 -8.75 2.98
C LYS A 45 6.61 -7.98 1.69
N LEU A 46 7.71 -7.24 1.65
CA LEU A 46 8.17 -6.57 0.44
C LEU A 46 8.51 -7.60 -0.65
N SER A 47 9.04 -8.77 -0.28
CA SER A 47 9.28 -9.89 -1.19
C SER A 47 8.01 -10.40 -1.85
N ASP A 48 6.91 -10.48 -1.08
CA ASP A 48 5.63 -10.92 -1.59
C ASP A 48 5.09 -9.90 -2.59
N LEU A 49 5.14 -8.60 -2.24
CA LEU A 49 4.76 -7.51 -3.14
C LEU A 49 5.61 -7.48 -4.41
N ALA A 50 6.91 -7.73 -4.32
CA ALA A 50 7.82 -7.78 -5.47
C ALA A 50 7.52 -8.97 -6.40
N SER A 51 6.90 -10.03 -5.89
CA SER A 51 6.48 -11.19 -6.69
C SER A 51 5.14 -10.97 -7.42
N ILE A 52 4.35 -9.96 -7.02
CA ILE A 52 3.08 -9.65 -7.66
C ILE A 52 3.32 -9.08 -9.07
N VAL A 53 2.69 -9.73 -10.05
CA VAL A 53 2.64 -9.28 -11.44
C VAL A 53 1.18 -9.12 -11.83
N GLY A 54 0.80 -7.91 -12.23
CA GLY A 54 -0.56 -7.57 -12.62
C GLY A 54 -0.98 -8.17 -13.96
N PRO A 55 -2.27 -7.99 -14.34
CA PRO A 55 -2.88 -8.65 -15.48
C PRO A 55 -2.20 -8.37 -16.83
N ARG A 56 -1.58 -7.19 -16.98
CA ARG A 56 -0.84 -6.76 -18.18
C ARG A 56 0.65 -6.97 -18.03
N LYS A 57 1.07 -7.89 -17.16
CA LYS A 57 2.48 -8.22 -16.87
C LYS A 57 3.27 -7.04 -16.27
N GLN A 58 2.60 -6.11 -15.59
CA GLN A 58 3.28 -5.00 -14.92
C GLN A 58 3.54 -5.34 -13.45
N PRO A 59 4.75 -5.12 -12.93
CA PRO A 59 5.04 -5.35 -11.53
C PRO A 59 4.45 -4.25 -10.64
N VAL A 60 4.40 -4.49 -9.33
CA VAL A 60 4.16 -3.44 -8.35
C VAL A 60 5.22 -2.34 -8.50
N MET A 61 4.77 -1.08 -8.53
CA MET A 61 5.62 0.09 -8.67
C MET A 61 5.63 0.92 -7.40
N ARG A 62 6.78 1.55 -7.13
CA ARG A 62 6.89 2.59 -6.10
C ARG A 62 6.54 3.94 -6.70
N ASP A 63 5.64 4.65 -6.03
CA ASP A 63 5.46 6.07 -6.32
C ASP A 63 6.60 6.89 -5.72
N ARG A 64 7.36 7.57 -6.59
CA ARG A 64 8.50 8.42 -6.21
C ARG A 64 8.08 9.84 -5.84
N HIS A 65 6.86 10.24 -6.17
CA HIS A 65 6.33 11.58 -5.89
C HIS A 65 5.35 11.59 -4.72
N PHE A 66 5.13 10.44 -4.07
CA PHE A 66 4.26 10.33 -2.92
C PHE A 66 4.75 11.23 -1.78
N GLN A 67 3.91 12.18 -1.40
CA GLN A 67 4.11 13.07 -0.26
C GLN A 67 2.95 12.87 0.72
N PRO A 68 3.17 12.20 1.86
CA PRO A 68 2.11 11.93 2.81
C PRO A 68 1.68 13.23 3.49
N VAL A 69 0.39 13.56 3.41
CA VAL A 69 -0.18 14.77 4.05
C VAL A 69 -1.04 14.45 5.27
N ARG A 70 -1.17 13.17 5.62
CA ARG A 70 -2.02 12.66 6.71
C ARG A 70 -1.34 11.53 7.48
N LEU A 71 -1.84 11.25 8.67
CA LEU A 71 -1.48 10.03 9.41
C LEU A 71 -2.06 8.79 8.73
N LEU A 72 -1.46 7.62 8.98
CA LEU A 72 -1.94 6.36 8.40
C LEU A 72 -3.38 6.04 8.83
N SER A 73 -3.75 6.37 10.06
CA SER A 73 -5.11 6.22 10.59
C SER A 73 -6.14 7.10 9.88
N GLU A 74 -5.73 8.29 9.43
CA GLU A 74 -6.61 9.18 8.67
C GLU A 74 -6.79 8.69 7.24
N TYR A 75 -5.73 8.17 6.61
CA TYR A 75 -5.86 7.46 5.33
C TYR A 75 -6.80 6.25 5.43
N LEU A 76 -6.71 5.46 6.51
CA LEU A 76 -7.62 4.34 6.73
C LEU A 76 -9.07 4.82 6.82
N ARG A 77 -9.35 5.79 7.70
CA ARG A 77 -10.72 6.30 7.88
C ARG A 77 -11.33 6.81 6.56
N LEU A 78 -10.57 7.60 5.80
CA LEU A 78 -11.04 8.09 4.49
C LEU A 78 -11.22 6.96 3.48
N ALA A 79 -10.35 5.95 3.52
CA ALA A 79 -10.47 4.80 2.65
C ALA A 79 -11.71 3.96 2.98
N GLU A 80 -12.03 3.76 4.26
CA GLU A 80 -13.25 3.09 4.69
C GLU A 80 -14.51 3.86 4.25
N GLU A 81 -14.48 5.20 4.33
CA GLU A 81 -15.58 6.06 3.88
C GLU A 81 -15.77 6.03 2.35
N ASN A 82 -14.67 5.99 1.59
CA ASN A 82 -14.71 6.03 0.13
C ASN A 82 -14.68 4.63 -0.53
N GLY A 83 -14.51 3.57 0.26
CA GLY A 83 -14.25 2.21 -0.19
C GLY A 83 -12.86 1.99 -0.81
N SER A 84 -12.00 3.00 -0.88
CA SER A 84 -10.64 2.89 -1.42
C SER A 84 -9.72 4.00 -0.95
N ILE A 85 -8.41 3.76 -0.99
CA ILE A 85 -7.39 4.78 -0.71
C ILE A 85 -7.47 5.84 -1.82
N THR A 86 -7.85 7.05 -1.43
CA THR A 86 -7.87 8.22 -2.32
C THR A 86 -6.60 9.05 -2.17
N ASP A 87 -6.16 9.68 -3.26
CA ASP A 87 -5.07 10.67 -3.26
C ASP A 87 -5.38 11.91 -2.38
#